data_AF-A0A0C9R9R1-F1
#
_entry.id   AF-A0A0C9R9R1-F1
#
_cell.length_a   1.000
_cell.length_b   1.000
_cell.length_c   1.000
_cell.angle_alpha   90.00
_cell.angle_beta   90.00
_cell.angle_gamma   90.00
#
_symmetry.space_group_name_H-M   'P 1'
#
loop_
_entity.id
_entity.type
_entity.pdbx_description
1 polymer ?
#
loop_
_entity_poly.entity_id
_entity_poly.type
_entity_poly.pdbx_seq_one_letter_code
_entity_poly.pdbx_strand_id
1 'polypeptide(L)'
;MVTHSMENILNMQYYAVTNHDEAPHSPPRKRRCLNKEQDPMSHRIIEKRRRDRMNNCLADLSRLIPAEYLKKGRGRVEKTEIIEMAIRHMKYLQGSRQDTKPPAAAAVHHPEDSVDSVSHSPSGSPAAEHYRLGFQECLSETMHFLVEVEGFFARDSLCVQLISHLQQHCEKILATSWFSSLFFINS
;
A
#
# COMPACT_ATOMS: atom_id res chain seq x y z
N MET A 1 42.85 18.26 35.64
CA MET A 1 42.25 16.92 35.71
C MET A 1 41.11 16.99 36.71
N VAL A 2 39.88 17.18 36.25
CA VAL A 2 38.69 17.17 37.11
C VAL A 2 38.10 15.77 37.01
N THR A 3 38.15 15.02 38.11
CA THR A 3 37.38 13.80 38.28
C THR A 3 35.98 14.17 38.72
N HIS A 4 35.01 13.75 37.91
CA HIS A 4 33.65 13.29 38.24
C HIS A 4 33.22 13.41 39.70
N SER A 5 32.14 14.14 40.02
CA SER A 5 30.73 13.82 39.72
C SER A 5 30.15 12.78 40.68
N MET A 6 28.89 13.04 41.07
CA MET A 6 27.97 12.23 41.88
C MET A 6 28.23 12.39 43.39
N GLU A 7 27.30 12.81 44.24
CA GLU A 7 25.84 12.86 44.18
C GLU A 7 25.37 13.55 45.48
N ASN A 8 24.06 13.68 45.65
CA ASN A 8 23.34 14.04 46.87
C ASN A 8 23.18 15.54 47.18
N ILE A 9 22.01 16.12 46.93
CA ILE A 9 20.71 15.68 47.49
C ILE A 9 20.85 15.52 49.00
N LEU A 10 21.02 16.65 49.68
CA LEU A 10 20.29 16.90 50.91
C LEU A 10 19.96 18.39 50.86
N ASN A 11 18.71 18.66 50.50
CA ASN A 11 17.69 19.00 51.48
C ASN A 11 17.83 20.47 51.87
N MET A 12 16.83 21.29 51.59
CA MET A 12 15.59 21.30 52.38
C MET A 12 15.92 21.61 53.85
N GLN A 13 15.28 22.66 54.35
CA GLN A 13 15.55 23.39 55.58
C GLN A 13 16.81 24.25 55.55
N TYR A 14 16.66 25.56 55.26
CA TYR A 14 17.01 26.48 56.35
C TYR A 14 16.37 27.88 56.36
N TYR A 15 15.80 28.50 55.32
CA TYR A 15 15.25 29.86 55.51
C TYR A 15 13.89 30.15 54.88
N ALA A 16 12.98 30.55 55.75
CA ALA A 16 11.56 30.81 55.59
C ALA A 16 11.27 32.31 55.42
N VAL A 17 10.06 32.63 54.91
CA VAL A 17 9.20 33.82 55.24
C VAL A 17 9.66 35.18 54.67
N THR A 18 8.87 35.98 53.91
CA THR A 18 7.55 36.60 54.21
C THR A 18 6.66 36.88 52.97
N ASN A 19 5.35 36.97 53.26
CA ASN A 19 4.13 37.08 52.43
C ASN A 19 3.88 38.43 51.70
N HIS A 20 2.99 38.43 50.69
CA HIS A 20 1.71 39.17 50.73
C HIS A 20 0.70 38.77 49.60
N ASP A 21 -0.55 38.66 50.04
CA ASP A 21 -1.88 38.34 49.49
C ASP A 21 -2.39 38.85 48.11
N GLU A 22 -3.53 38.25 47.74
CA GLU A 22 -4.64 38.67 46.84
C GLU A 22 -4.76 38.08 45.40
N ALA A 23 -5.76 37.19 45.25
CA ALA A 23 -6.50 36.86 44.02
C ALA A 23 -7.87 37.56 44.12
N PRO A 24 -8.70 37.83 43.06
CA PRO A 24 -8.99 36.92 41.94
C PRO A 24 -9.47 37.58 40.59
N HIS A 25 -9.83 36.75 39.60
CA HIS A 25 -10.88 36.91 38.54
C HIS A 25 -10.47 36.64 37.06
N SER A 26 -11.21 35.73 36.43
CA SER A 26 -11.12 35.10 35.09
C SER A 26 -11.83 35.92 33.97
N PRO A 27 -11.98 35.52 32.68
CA PRO A 27 -11.35 34.47 31.84
C PRO A 27 -10.93 35.01 30.41
N PRO A 28 -10.96 34.28 29.25
CA PRO A 28 -9.77 34.02 28.43
C PRO A 28 -9.80 34.65 27.01
N ARG A 29 -8.74 34.37 26.23
CA ARG A 29 -8.62 34.49 24.75
C ARG A 29 -8.20 35.84 24.16
N LYS A 30 -6.92 35.92 23.81
CA LYS A 30 -6.48 36.08 22.41
C LYS A 30 -4.98 35.76 22.34
N ARG A 31 -4.64 34.47 22.22
CA ARG A 31 -3.42 34.11 21.49
C ARG A 31 -3.64 34.54 20.05
N ARG A 32 -3.33 35.82 19.79
CA ARG A 32 -3.08 36.33 18.46
C ARG A 32 -1.79 35.68 18.00
N CYS A 33 -1.87 34.41 17.59
CA CYS A 33 -0.81 33.78 16.82
C CYS A 33 -0.87 34.45 15.45
N LEU A 34 -0.02 35.46 15.30
CA LEU A 34 0.37 36.03 14.02
C LEU A 34 0.73 34.90 13.05
N ASN A 35 0.25 35.06 11.81
CA ASN A 35 0.76 34.47 10.58
C ASN A 35 0.34 33.02 10.29
N LYS A 36 -0.94 32.85 9.97
CA LYS A 36 -1.41 31.82 9.01
C LYS A 36 -1.57 32.38 7.59
N GLU A 37 -0.96 33.51 7.30
CA GLU A 37 -0.71 33.91 5.91
C GLU A 37 0.50 33.12 5.43
N GLN A 38 0.28 31.90 4.94
CA GLN A 38 1.22 31.32 3.99
C GLN A 38 1.41 32.37 2.91
N ASP A 39 2.65 32.80 2.67
CA ASP A 39 2.99 33.77 1.64
C ASP A 39 2.14 33.46 0.40
N PRO A 40 1.23 34.35 -0.03
CA PRO A 40 0.28 34.08 -1.10
C PRO A 40 0.99 33.64 -2.38
N MET A 41 2.26 34.01 -2.56
CA MET A 41 3.12 33.51 -3.63
C MET A 41 3.46 32.03 -3.47
N SER A 42 3.81 31.57 -2.26
CA SER A 42 4.09 30.15 -1.97
C SER A 42 2.84 29.29 -2.16
N HIS A 43 1.67 29.73 -1.71
CA HIS A 43 0.40 29.02 -1.92
C HIS A 43 0.07 28.92 -3.41
N ARG A 44 0.26 30.00 -4.17
CA ARG A 44 0.08 30.02 -5.62
C ARG A 44 1.05 29.08 -6.35
N ILE A 45 2.31 28.99 -5.91
CA ILE A 45 3.32 28.09 -6.49
C ILE A 45 2.98 26.63 -6.18
N ILE A 46 2.63 26.30 -4.94
CA ILE A 46 2.28 24.93 -4.52
C ILE A 46 1.05 24.45 -5.30
N GLU A 47 0.01 25.28 -5.38
CA GLU A 47 -1.20 24.92 -6.10
C GLU A 47 -0.95 24.83 -7.62
N LYS A 48 -0.10 25.69 -8.19
CA LYS A 48 0.34 25.55 -9.59
C LYS A 48 1.01 24.19 -9.82
N ARG A 49 1.99 23.81 -9.00
CA ARG A 49 2.66 22.50 -9.09
C ARG A 49 1.68 21.34 -8.95
N ARG A 50 0.70 21.43 -8.05
CA ARG A 50 -0.35 20.42 -7.91
C ARG A 50 -1.18 20.28 -9.19
N ARG A 51 -1.61 21.40 -9.77
CA ARG A 51 -2.35 21.41 -11.04
C ARG A 51 -1.52 20.89 -12.20
N ASP A 52 -0.24 21.22 -12.26
CA ASP A 52 0.67 20.74 -13.29
C ASP A 52 0.82 19.22 -13.20
N ARG A 53 1.02 18.67 -12.00
CA ARG A 53 1.02 17.21 -11.78
C ARG A 53 -0.29 16.57 -12.22
N MET A 54 -1.43 17.15 -11.85
CA MET A 54 -2.75 16.64 -12.25
C MET A 54 -2.94 16.68 -13.78
N ASN A 55 -2.51 17.74 -14.44
CA ASN A 55 -2.58 17.85 -15.90
C ASN A 55 -1.64 16.86 -16.60
N ASN A 56 -0.45 16.60 -16.05
CA ASN A 56 0.45 15.56 -16.56
C ASN A 56 -0.22 14.17 -16.49
N CYS A 57 -0.83 13.83 -15.34
CA CYS A 57 -1.56 12.57 -15.22
C CYS A 57 -2.72 12.46 -16.23
N LEU A 58 -3.44 13.55 -16.51
CA LEU A 58 -4.50 13.56 -17.54
C LEU A 58 -3.94 13.37 -18.95
N ALA A 59 -2.77 13.96 -19.24
CA ALA A 59 -2.11 13.79 -20.53
C ALA A 59 -1.63 12.34 -20.73
N ASP A 60 -1.03 11.74 -19.71
CA ASP A 60 -0.60 10.34 -19.74
C ASP A 60 -1.80 9.41 -19.87
N LEU A 61 -2.87 9.65 -19.11
CA LEU A 61 -4.11 8.90 -19.22
C LEU A 61 -4.68 8.97 -20.64
N SER A 62 -4.68 10.15 -21.26
CA SER A 62 -5.15 10.30 -22.64
C SER A 62 -4.34 9.50 -23.66
N ARG A 63 -3.04 9.27 -23.42
CA ARG A 63 -2.18 8.46 -24.31
C ARG A 63 -2.41 6.97 -24.15
N LEU A 64 -2.85 6.53 -22.97
CA LEU A 64 -3.18 5.12 -22.71
C LEU A 64 -4.54 4.72 -23.29
N ILE A 65 -5.40 5.69 -23.62
CA ILE A 65 -6.73 5.43 -24.19
C ILE A 65 -6.57 5.09 -25.69
N PRO A 66 -7.12 3.95 -26.15
CA PRO A 66 -7.12 3.61 -27.58
C PRO A 66 -7.74 4.69 -28.45
N ALA A 67 -7.12 4.99 -29.58
CA ALA A 67 -7.50 6.09 -30.46
C ALA A 67 -8.91 5.91 -31.07
N GLU A 68 -9.44 4.68 -31.08
CA GLU A 68 -10.78 4.33 -31.53
C GLU A 68 -11.88 4.92 -30.61
N TYR A 69 -11.57 5.14 -29.34
CA TYR A 69 -12.46 5.81 -28.41
C TYR A 69 -12.43 7.34 -28.55
N LEU A 70 -11.37 7.87 -29.17
CA LEU A 70 -11.21 9.30 -29.39
C LEU A 70 -11.87 9.70 -30.71
N LYS A 71 -12.76 10.71 -30.67
CA LYS A 71 -13.44 11.20 -31.88
C LYS A 71 -12.43 11.84 -32.84
N LYS A 72 -12.15 11.17 -33.96
CA LYS A 72 -11.31 11.71 -35.04
C LYS A 72 -11.87 13.05 -35.53
N GLY A 73 -11.00 14.06 -35.60
CA GLY A 73 -11.33 15.37 -36.16
C GLY A 73 -11.88 16.41 -35.15
N ARG A 74 -12.04 16.06 -33.88
CA ARG A 74 -12.17 17.07 -32.81
C ARG A 74 -10.77 17.53 -32.41
N GLY A 75 -10.60 18.83 -32.19
CA GLY A 75 -9.32 19.43 -31.77
C GLY A 75 -8.90 18.98 -30.36
N ARG A 76 -8.86 19.91 -29.41
CA ARG A 76 -8.43 19.61 -28.04
C ARG A 76 -9.46 18.70 -27.34
N VAL A 77 -9.02 17.53 -26.88
CA VAL A 77 -9.85 16.58 -26.12
C VAL A 77 -10.24 17.17 -24.77
N GLU A 78 -11.51 17.03 -24.40
CA GLU A 78 -12.04 17.54 -23.14
C GLU A 78 -11.61 16.65 -21.95
N LYS A 79 -11.43 17.25 -20.77
CA LYS A 79 -11.01 16.51 -19.57
C LYS A 79 -12.04 15.44 -19.17
N THR A 80 -13.32 15.77 -19.28
CA THR A 80 -14.44 14.84 -19.04
C THR A 80 -14.43 13.67 -20.01
N GLU A 81 -14.14 13.94 -21.29
CA GLU A 81 -14.03 12.92 -22.34
C GLU A 81 -12.85 11.97 -22.06
N ILE A 82 -11.70 12.48 -21.63
CA ILE A 82 -10.55 11.64 -21.20
C ILE A 82 -10.98 10.68 -20.09
N ILE A 83 -11.66 11.18 -19.06
CA ILE A 83 -12.12 10.34 -17.93
C ILE A 83 -13.16 9.30 -18.40
N GLU A 84 -14.12 9.70 -19.22
CA GLU A 84 -15.16 8.79 -19.71
C GLU A 84 -14.57 7.66 -20.57
N MET A 85 -13.66 8.00 -21.51
CA MET A 85 -13.04 7.00 -22.38
C MET A 85 -12.10 6.07 -21.59
N ALA A 86 -11.39 6.57 -20.59
CA ALA A 86 -10.60 5.74 -19.69
C ALA A 86 -11.46 4.72 -18.93
N ILE A 87 -12.61 5.15 -18.40
CA ILE A 87 -13.55 4.25 -17.71
C ILE A 87 -14.07 3.17 -18.67
N ARG A 88 -14.43 3.57 -19.91
CA ARG A 88 -14.88 2.64 -20.94
C ARG A 88 -13.82 1.59 -21.26
N HIS A 89 -12.57 2.01 -21.43
CA HIS A 89 -11.46 1.11 -21.71
C HIS A 89 -11.17 0.16 -20.54
N MET A 90 -11.16 0.65 -19.30
CA MET A 90 -10.98 -0.21 -18.11
C MET A 90 -12.08 -1.26 -17.99
N LYS A 91 -13.35 -0.90 -18.25
CA LYS A 91 -14.46 -1.86 -18.26
C LYS A 91 -14.32 -2.92 -19.35
N TYR A 92 -13.87 -2.51 -20.54
CA TYR A 92 -13.58 -3.44 -21.62
C TYR A 92 -12.49 -4.46 -21.22
N LEU A 93 -11.37 -4.00 -20.66
CA LEU A 93 -10.29 -4.88 -20.19
C LEU A 93 -10.73 -5.83 -19.07
N GLN A 94 -11.63 -5.39 -18.18
CA GLN A 94 -12.18 -6.22 -17.10
C GLN A 94 -13.13 -7.29 -17.65
N GLY A 95 -13.93 -6.98 -18.67
CA GLY A 95 -14.79 -7.94 -19.34
C GLY A 95 -13.99 -8.98 -20.15
N SER A 96 -12.97 -8.55 -20.88
CA SER A 96 -12.12 -9.46 -21.68
C SER A 96 -11.23 -10.39 -20.84
N ARG A 97 -10.95 -10.02 -19.58
CA ARG A 97 -10.22 -10.88 -18.62
C ARG A 97 -11.05 -12.06 -18.10
N GLN A 98 -12.36 -12.08 -18.33
CA GLN A 98 -13.20 -13.23 -17.96
C GLN A 98 -13.22 -14.32 -19.04
N ASP A 99 -12.80 -14.03 -20.27
CA ASP A 99 -12.73 -15.01 -21.37
C ASP A 99 -11.39 -15.76 -21.45
N THR A 100 -10.36 -15.36 -20.69
CA THR A 100 -9.17 -16.20 -20.47
C THR A 100 -9.41 -17.18 -19.32
N LYS A 101 -10.51 -17.94 -19.41
CA LYS A 101 -10.49 -19.32 -18.93
C LYS A 101 -9.54 -20.06 -19.88
N PRO A 102 -8.42 -20.65 -19.41
CA PRO A 102 -7.57 -21.42 -20.30
C PRO A 102 -8.41 -22.51 -20.98
N PRO A 103 -8.34 -22.65 -22.32
CA PRO A 103 -9.00 -23.75 -23.00
C PRO A 103 -8.26 -25.04 -22.63
N ALA A 104 -8.90 -25.84 -21.78
CA ALA A 104 -8.50 -27.22 -21.54
C ALA A 104 -8.82 -28.05 -22.79
N ALA A 105 -7.82 -28.24 -23.65
CA ALA A 105 -7.70 -29.35 -24.59
C ALA A 105 -6.19 -29.53 -24.84
N ALA A 106 -5.53 -30.68 -24.70
CA ALA A 106 -6.00 -32.05 -24.63
C ALA A 106 -4.98 -32.91 -23.89
N ALA A 107 -5.46 -33.85 -23.07
CA ALA A 107 -4.81 -35.14 -22.86
C ALA A 107 -5.92 -36.19 -22.76
N VAL A 108 -5.96 -37.03 -23.78
CA VAL A 108 -6.83 -38.19 -23.92
C VAL A 108 -6.33 -39.28 -22.97
N HIS A 109 -7.16 -39.78 -22.04
CA HIS A 109 -7.40 -41.22 -21.78
C HIS A 109 -8.22 -41.50 -20.50
N HIS A 110 -9.06 -42.54 -20.60
CA HIS A 110 -9.76 -43.35 -19.60
C HIS A 110 -11.13 -42.89 -19.07
N PRO A 111 -12.22 -43.67 -19.34
CA PRO A 111 -13.49 -43.55 -18.63
C PRO A 111 -13.39 -44.23 -17.25
N GLU A 112 -14.48 -44.07 -16.51
CA GLU A 112 -14.87 -44.72 -15.25
C GLU A 112 -14.24 -44.30 -13.90
N ASP A 113 -15.17 -43.91 -13.03
CA ASP A 113 -15.21 -44.02 -11.57
C ASP A 113 -14.57 -42.95 -10.66
N SER A 114 -15.48 -42.17 -10.07
CA SER A 114 -15.62 -42.01 -8.62
C SER A 114 -14.99 -40.77 -7.95
N VAL A 115 -15.92 -39.97 -7.42
CA VAL A 115 -15.94 -39.19 -6.17
C VAL A 115 -14.96 -38.03 -5.94
N ASP A 116 -15.61 -36.87 -5.79
CA ASP A 116 -15.32 -35.76 -4.86
C ASP A 116 -13.97 -35.05 -4.98
N SER A 117 -13.99 -33.83 -5.53
CA SER A 117 -12.94 -32.85 -5.28
C SER A 117 -13.52 -31.45 -5.32
N VAL A 118 -14.09 -31.08 -4.17
CA VAL A 118 -14.10 -29.76 -3.54
C VAL A 118 -13.92 -28.57 -4.49
N SER A 119 -15.03 -27.86 -4.71
CA SER A 119 -15.01 -26.45 -5.04
C SER A 119 -14.21 -25.69 -3.97
N HIS A 120 -12.93 -25.43 -4.23
CA HIS A 120 -12.24 -24.32 -3.58
C HIS A 120 -12.59 -23.04 -4.34
N SER A 121 -13.71 -22.44 -3.97
CA SER A 121 -13.92 -21.01 -4.19
C SER A 121 -12.73 -20.27 -3.59
N PRO A 122 -11.92 -19.52 -4.36
CA PRO A 122 -10.94 -18.64 -3.75
C PRO A 122 -11.72 -17.47 -3.16
N SER A 123 -12.06 -17.58 -1.88
CA SER A 123 -12.56 -16.50 -1.02
C SER A 123 -11.42 -15.50 -0.72
N GLY A 124 -10.53 -15.26 -1.67
CA GLY A 124 -9.43 -14.32 -1.58
C GLY A 124 -9.74 -13.11 -2.45
N SER A 125 -9.42 -11.91 -1.97
CA SER A 125 -9.44 -10.74 -2.85
C SER A 125 -8.47 -10.99 -4.03
N PRO A 126 -8.80 -10.53 -5.25
CA PRO A 126 -7.92 -10.71 -6.39
C PRO A 126 -6.52 -10.15 -6.12
N ALA A 127 -6.40 -9.08 -5.32
CA ALA A 127 -5.10 -8.53 -4.91
C ALA A 127 -4.28 -9.51 -4.04
N ALA A 128 -4.91 -10.21 -3.10
CA ALA A 128 -4.25 -11.21 -2.27
C ALA A 128 -3.76 -12.41 -3.11
N GLU A 129 -4.53 -12.84 -4.10
CA GLU A 129 -4.12 -13.90 -5.02
C GLU A 129 -2.93 -13.49 -5.90
N HIS A 130 -2.94 -12.28 -6.45
CA HIS A 130 -1.79 -11.77 -7.22
C HIS A 130 -0.53 -11.63 -6.36
N TYR A 131 -0.67 -11.18 -5.11
CA TYR A 131 0.46 -11.13 -4.17
C TYR A 131 1.00 -12.52 -3.87
N ARG A 132 0.10 -13.49 -3.60
CA ARG A 132 0.47 -14.88 -3.32
C ARG A 132 1.21 -15.52 -4.50
N LEU A 133 0.75 -15.27 -5.72
CA LEU A 133 1.41 -15.72 -6.95
C LEU A 133 2.83 -15.13 -7.09
N GLY A 134 2.98 -13.81 -7.00
CA GLY A 134 4.29 -13.17 -7.10
C GLY A 134 5.27 -13.59 -5.98
N PHE A 135 4.74 -13.87 -4.79
CA PHE A 135 5.54 -14.41 -3.69
C PHE A 135 6.03 -15.84 -3.99
N GLN A 136 5.18 -16.69 -4.59
CA GLN A 136 5.56 -18.05 -5.00
C GLN A 136 6.62 -18.04 -6.11
N GLU A 137 6.51 -17.14 -7.09
CA GLU A 137 7.54 -16.96 -8.14
C GLU A 137 8.89 -16.58 -7.52
N CYS A 138 8.89 -15.62 -6.59
CA CYS A 138 10.10 -15.21 -5.86
C CYS A 138 10.69 -16.37 -5.03
N LEU A 139 9.83 -17.16 -4.37
CA LEU A 139 10.24 -18.32 -3.59
C LEU A 139 10.88 -19.41 -4.47
N SER A 140 10.30 -19.65 -5.65
CA SER A 140 10.84 -20.57 -6.64
C SER A 140 12.20 -20.10 -7.17
N GLU A 141 12.34 -18.81 -7.50
CA GLU A 141 13.62 -18.25 -7.94
C GLU A 141 14.68 -18.30 -6.84
N THR A 142 14.29 -18.06 -5.58
CA THR A 142 15.18 -18.21 -4.42
C THR A 142 15.68 -19.64 -4.30
N MET A 143 14.79 -20.62 -4.46
CA MET A 143 15.15 -22.03 -4.45
C MET A 143 16.09 -22.37 -5.60
N HIS A 144 15.78 -21.87 -6.80
CA HIS A 144 16.60 -22.06 -8.00
C HIS A 144 18.00 -21.46 -7.81
N PHE A 145 18.13 -20.25 -7.27
CA PHE A 145 19.41 -19.62 -6.95
C PHE A 145 20.23 -20.46 -5.96
N LEU A 146 19.60 -20.95 -4.87
CA LEU A 146 20.29 -21.78 -3.89
C LEU A 146 20.81 -23.08 -4.49
N VAL A 147 20.06 -23.69 -5.41
CA VAL A 147 20.46 -24.96 -6.02
C VAL A 147 21.46 -24.77 -7.16
N GLU A 148 21.18 -23.87 -8.11
CA GLU A 148 21.95 -23.73 -9.34
C GLU A 148 23.19 -22.83 -9.19
N VAL A 149 23.11 -21.80 -8.34
CA VAL A 149 24.21 -20.82 -8.19
C VAL A 149 25.08 -21.17 -6.98
N GLU A 150 24.45 -21.41 -5.83
CA GLU A 150 25.17 -21.73 -4.59
C GLU A 150 25.48 -23.23 -4.45
N GLY A 151 24.89 -24.09 -5.29
CA GLY A 151 25.18 -25.52 -5.33
C GLY A 151 24.57 -26.33 -4.17
N PHE A 152 23.59 -25.79 -3.45
CA PHE A 152 22.86 -26.53 -2.41
C PHE A 152 21.98 -27.62 -3.03
N PHE A 153 21.73 -28.69 -2.28
CA PHE A 153 20.76 -29.68 -2.69
C PHE A 153 19.34 -29.22 -2.34
N ALA A 154 18.38 -29.51 -3.21
CA ALA A 154 17.00 -29.07 -3.00
C ALA A 154 16.34 -29.64 -1.72
N ARG A 155 16.88 -30.75 -1.19
CA ARG A 155 16.42 -31.36 0.07
C ARG A 155 17.32 -31.05 1.25
N ASP A 156 18.29 -30.15 1.10
CA ASP A 156 19.10 -29.71 2.22
C ASP A 156 18.23 -29.09 3.29
N SER A 157 18.61 -29.32 4.55
CA SER A 157 17.89 -28.82 5.72
C SER A 157 17.70 -27.31 5.66
N LEU A 158 18.71 -26.57 5.22
CA LEU A 158 18.65 -25.13 5.05
C LEU A 158 17.57 -24.72 4.03
N CYS A 159 17.58 -25.32 2.84
CA CYS A 159 16.62 -25.03 1.78
C CYS A 159 15.19 -25.32 2.26
N VAL A 160 14.94 -26.51 2.82
CA VAL A 160 13.62 -26.90 3.31
C VAL A 160 13.15 -25.98 4.45
N GLN A 161 14.03 -25.64 5.40
CA GLN A 161 13.71 -24.76 6.51
C GLN A 161 13.40 -23.33 6.03
N LEU A 162 14.20 -22.80 5.11
CA LEU A 162 13.99 -21.46 4.56
C LEU A 162 12.67 -21.38 3.81
N ILE A 163 12.40 -22.33 2.91
CA ILE A 163 11.17 -22.36 2.12
C ILE A 163 9.94 -22.48 3.03
N SER A 164 9.98 -23.39 4.01
CA SER A 164 8.91 -23.56 5.00
C SER A 164 8.69 -22.28 5.84
N HIS A 165 9.77 -21.64 6.29
CA HIS A 165 9.70 -20.40 7.05
C HIS A 165 9.07 -19.26 6.24
N LEU A 166 9.48 -19.10 4.98
CA LEU A 166 8.97 -18.05 4.09
C LEU A 166 7.50 -18.28 3.71
N GLN A 167 7.09 -19.53 3.50
CA GLN A 167 5.69 -19.89 3.26
C GLN A 167 4.81 -19.52 4.45
N GLN A 168 5.20 -19.91 5.67
CA GLN A 168 4.48 -19.55 6.89
C GLN A 168 4.42 -18.04 7.12
N HIS A 169 5.49 -17.32 6.77
CA HIS A 169 5.52 -15.86 6.86
C HIS A 169 4.54 -15.20 5.86
N CYS A 170 4.46 -15.73 4.64
CA CYS A 170 3.52 -15.26 3.62
C CYS A 170 2.06 -15.40 4.10
N GLU A 171 1.70 -16.54 4.69
CA GLU A 171 0.37 -16.76 5.26
C GLU A 171 0.07 -15.78 6.40
N LYS A 172 1.05 -15.48 7.27
CA LYS A 172 0.90 -14.47 8.32
C LYS A 172 0.68 -13.07 7.76
N ILE A 173 1.40 -12.67 6.70
CA ILE A 173 1.20 -11.38 6.05
C ILE A 173 -0.21 -11.29 5.48
N LEU A 174 -0.65 -12.33 4.77
CA LEU A 174 -1.98 -12.37 4.16
C LEU A 174 -3.07 -12.32 5.24
N ALA A 175 -2.95 -13.09 6.30
CA ALA A 175 -3.88 -13.03 7.44
C ALA A 175 -3.90 -11.64 8.10
N THR A 176 -2.72 -11.02 8.34
CA THR A 176 -2.62 -9.68 8.96
C THR A 176 -3.22 -8.59 8.08
N SER A 177 -2.99 -8.66 6.77
CA SER A 177 -3.52 -7.69 5.80
C SER A 177 -5.05 -7.68 5.73
N TRP A 178 -5.70 -8.79 6.11
CA TRP A 178 -7.15 -8.90 6.18
C TRP A 178 -7.69 -8.30 7.48
N PHE A 179 -7.01 -8.47 8.61
CA PHE A 179 -7.40 -7.83 9.88
C PHE A 179 -7.35 -6.30 9.79
N SER A 180 -6.39 -5.72 9.06
CA SER A 180 -6.35 -4.28 8.81
C SER A 180 -7.51 -3.78 7.92
N SER A 181 -7.96 -4.61 6.98
CA SER A 181 -9.09 -4.28 6.09
C SER A 181 -10.44 -4.34 6.81
N LEU A 182 -10.61 -5.23 7.80
CA LEU A 182 -11.82 -5.29 8.64
C LEU A 182 -11.94 -4.11 9.62
N PHE A 183 -10.82 -3.60 10.16
CA PHE A 183 -10.84 -2.44 11.06
C PHE A 183 -11.20 -1.13 10.34
N PHE A 184 -10.91 -1.00 9.06
CA PHE A 184 -11.23 0.22 8.29
C PHE A 184 -12.69 0.31 7.83
N ILE A 185 -13.48 -0.75 7.97
CA ILE A 185 -14.89 -0.78 7.52
C ILE A 185 -15.86 -0.40 8.67
N ASN A 186 -15.39 -0.30 9.93
CA ASN A 186 -16.22 0.03 11.10
C ASN A 186 -15.77 1.28 11.89
N SER A 187 -15.24 2.31 11.24
CA SER A 187 -14.99 3.62 11.88
C SER A 187 -15.39 4.79 11.00
#